data_AF-A0A1F9ZEG3-F1
#
_entry.id   AF-A0A1F9ZEG3-F1
#
_cell.length_a   1.000
_cell.length_b   1.000
_cell.length_c   1.000
_cell.angle_alpha   90.00
_cell.angle_beta   90.00
_cell.angle_gamma   90.00
#
_symmetry.space_group_name_H-M   'P 1'
#
loop_
_entity.id
_entity.type
_entity.pdbx_description
1 polymer ?
#
loop_
_entity_poly.entity_id
_entity_poly.type
_entity_poly.pdbx_seq_one_letter_code
_entity_poly.pdbx_strand_id
1 'polypeptide(L)'
;MHRYTDGAGGAGGMVGKAVVDPEGVEIGYVMSEDEKFLTVGEGPVGSLKLGKKFVDRISDRVLLRATLQEMFTGLNVIDSAGEFVGIVRDTIETEDTLDSMVVEDEEGEMVVVVLEDIKSIDEFVELDVTGEELYQSSGG
;
A
#
# COMPACT_ATOMS: atom_id res chain seq x y z
N MET A 1 22.61 -20.13 -30.21
CA MET A 1 21.98 -20.82 -29.06
C MET A 1 22.39 -20.09 -27.80
N HIS A 2 21.55 -19.16 -27.32
CA HIS A 2 21.77 -18.47 -26.05
C HIS A 2 21.15 -19.32 -24.94
N ARG A 3 21.97 -19.68 -23.95
CA ARG A 3 21.60 -20.47 -22.79
C ARG A 3 21.04 -19.51 -21.74
N TYR A 4 19.72 -19.48 -21.57
CA TYR A 4 19.10 -18.86 -20.40
C TYR A 4 19.45 -19.75 -19.20
N THR A 5 20.12 -19.17 -18.20
CA THR A 5 20.31 -19.78 -16.90
C THR A 5 18.94 -19.90 -16.24
N ASP A 6 18.47 -21.14 -16.13
CA ASP A 6 17.37 -21.56 -15.30
C ASP A 6 17.76 -21.32 -13.83
N GLY A 7 17.20 -20.26 -13.26
CA GLY A 7 17.21 -19.98 -11.83
C GLY A 7 15.80 -20.21 -11.30
N ALA A 8 15.33 -21.45 -11.30
CA ALA A 8 14.02 -21.79 -10.74
C ALA A 8 14.11 -23.05 -9.85
N GLY A 9 13.88 -22.85 -8.55
CA GLY A 9 13.63 -23.94 -7.59
C GLY A 9 14.31 -23.72 -6.24
N GLY A 10 13.63 -23.35 -5.15
CA GLY A 10 12.22 -23.12 -4.97
C GLY A 10 11.94 -22.39 -3.66
N ALA A 11 11.23 -21.27 -3.79
CA ALA A 11 10.35 -20.66 -2.80
C ALA A 11 9.39 -19.86 -3.68
N GLY A 12 8.09 -20.22 -3.70
CA GLY A 12 7.13 -19.58 -4.61
C GLY A 12 7.13 -18.08 -4.38
N GLY A 13 7.63 -17.32 -5.37
CA GLY A 13 7.74 -15.86 -5.28
C GLY A 13 6.40 -15.25 -4.91
N MET A 14 6.44 -14.21 -4.09
CA MET A 14 5.22 -13.52 -3.66
C MET A 14 4.63 -12.68 -4.78
N VAL A 15 5.44 -12.31 -5.77
CA VAL A 15 5.05 -11.51 -6.93
C VAL A 15 3.84 -12.11 -7.65
N GLY A 16 2.85 -11.27 -7.92
CA GLY A 16 1.56 -11.62 -8.55
C GLY A 16 0.51 -12.19 -7.59
N LYS A 17 0.82 -12.36 -6.30
CA LYS A 17 -0.17 -12.78 -5.30
C LYS A 17 -0.93 -11.56 -4.77
N ALA A 18 -2.23 -11.73 -4.58
CA ALA A 18 -3.03 -10.80 -3.80
C ALA A 18 -2.50 -10.74 -2.37
N VAL A 19 -2.50 -9.54 -1.80
CA VAL A 19 -2.19 -9.29 -0.39
C VAL A 19 -3.51 -8.97 0.30
N VAL A 20 -3.89 -9.84 1.24
CA VAL A 20 -5.15 -9.71 1.95
C VAL A 20 -4.93 -9.81 3.44
N ASP A 21 -5.80 -9.14 4.19
CA ASP A 21 -5.83 -9.23 5.64
C ASP A 21 -6.64 -10.45 6.13
N PRO A 22 -6.73 -10.68 7.46
CA PRO A 22 -7.50 -11.79 8.02
C PRO A 22 -9.02 -11.75 7.77
N GLU A 23 -9.58 -10.57 7.47
CA GLU A 23 -11.00 -10.40 7.15
C GLU A 23 -11.28 -10.61 5.66
N GLY A 24 -10.22 -10.67 4.85
CA GLY A 24 -10.28 -10.91 3.41
C GLY A 24 -10.20 -9.63 2.60
N VAL A 25 -9.93 -8.48 3.24
CA VAL A 25 -9.77 -7.19 2.60
C VAL A 25 -8.49 -7.22 1.76
N GLU A 26 -8.61 -6.93 0.46
CA GLU A 26 -7.50 -6.87 -0.47
C GLU A 26 -6.89 -5.46 -0.52
N ILE A 27 -5.56 -5.39 -0.53
CA ILE A 27 -4.80 -4.14 -0.71
C ILE A 27 -4.21 -4.05 -2.12
N GLY A 28 -4.20 -5.15 -2.85
CA GLY A 28 -3.66 -5.27 -4.21
C GLY A 28 -2.71 -6.45 -4.35
N TYR A 29 -1.86 -6.38 -5.37
CA TYR A 29 -1.01 -7.49 -5.80
C TYR A 29 0.46 -7.18 -5.56
N VAL A 30 1.24 -8.17 -5.12
CA VAL A 30 2.69 -8.00 -4.96
C VAL A 30 3.31 -7.75 -6.34
N MET A 31 3.85 -6.55 -6.54
CA MET A 31 4.55 -6.12 -7.75
C MET A 31 6.03 -6.51 -7.70
N SER A 32 6.65 -6.34 -6.53
CA SER A 32 8.05 -6.72 -6.29
C SER A 32 8.27 -7.09 -4.83
N GLU A 33 9.38 -7.77 -4.55
CA GLU A 33 9.77 -8.08 -3.18
C GLU A 33 11.28 -7.84 -2.99
N ASP A 34 11.62 -7.29 -1.84
CA ASP A 34 12.99 -7.11 -1.37
C ASP A 34 13.22 -7.92 -0.06
N GLU A 35 14.40 -7.84 0.57
CA GLU A 35 14.70 -8.60 1.79
C GLU A 35 13.75 -8.27 2.94
N LYS A 36 13.30 -7.01 3.04
CA LYS A 36 12.49 -6.52 4.17
C LYS A 36 11.08 -6.10 3.81
N PHE A 37 10.81 -5.84 2.53
CA PHE A 37 9.58 -5.21 2.09
C PHE A 37 8.96 -5.94 0.90
N LEU A 38 7.65 -5.81 0.76
CA LEU A 38 6.86 -6.12 -0.42
C LEU A 38 6.43 -4.79 -1.03
N THR A 39 6.51 -4.64 -2.34
CA THR A 39 5.77 -3.59 -3.04
C THR A 39 4.49 -4.22 -3.53
N VAL A 40 3.36 -3.71 -3.06
CA VAL A 40 1.99 -4.13 -3.36
C VAL A 40 1.37 -3.02 -4.20
N GLY A 41 0.64 -3.32 -5.25
CA GLY A 41 -0.02 -2.28 -6.04
C GLY A 41 -1.29 -2.79 -6.70
N GLU A 42 -2.16 -1.86 -7.05
CA GLU A 42 -3.37 -2.15 -7.82
C GLU A 42 -3.24 -1.49 -9.21
N GLY A 43 -2.64 -2.23 -10.15
CA GLY A 43 -2.43 -1.73 -11.51
C GLY A 43 -1.58 -0.44 -11.58
N PRO A 44 -1.87 0.50 -12.50
CA PRO A 44 -1.11 1.74 -12.67
C PRO A 44 -1.46 2.84 -11.65
N VAL A 45 -2.33 2.55 -10.68
CA VAL A 45 -2.97 3.57 -9.82
C VAL A 45 -2.12 3.90 -8.60
N GLY A 46 -1.28 2.97 -8.14
CA GLY A 46 -0.32 3.24 -7.09
C GLY A 46 0.34 1.99 -6.55
N SER A 47 1.44 2.15 -5.83
CA SER A 47 2.09 1.05 -5.12
C SER A 47 2.39 1.38 -3.67
N LEU A 48 1.98 0.49 -2.78
CA LEU A 48 2.22 0.42 -1.35
C LEU A 48 3.47 -0.41 -1.04
N LYS A 49 4.45 0.17 -0.36
CA LYS A 49 5.51 -0.63 0.29
C LYS A 49 4.97 -1.22 1.60
N LEU A 50 5.19 -2.49 1.87
CA LEU A 50 4.71 -3.19 3.06
C LEU A 50 5.82 -4.01 3.70
N GLY A 51 6.08 -3.82 4.98
CA GLY A 51 7.08 -4.61 5.70
C GLY A 51 6.71 -6.10 5.77
N LYS A 52 7.65 -7.00 5.38
CA LYS A 52 7.48 -8.46 5.50
C LYS A 52 7.20 -8.93 6.93
N LYS A 53 7.49 -8.09 7.95
CA LYS A 53 7.13 -8.32 9.36
C LYS A 53 5.62 -8.48 9.58
N PHE A 54 4.80 -7.91 8.70
CA PHE A 54 3.34 -7.97 8.77
C PHE A 54 2.75 -9.18 8.03
N VAL A 55 3.56 -9.94 7.30
CA VAL A 55 3.12 -11.16 6.63
C VAL A 55 3.01 -12.29 7.65
N ASP A 56 1.86 -12.95 7.68
CA ASP A 56 1.61 -14.16 8.47
C ASP A 56 2.00 -15.41 7.68
N ARG A 57 1.39 -15.58 6.50
CA ARG A 57 1.56 -16.77 5.67
C ARG A 57 1.50 -16.44 4.18
N ILE A 58 2.24 -17.21 3.40
CA ILE A 58 2.23 -17.15 1.93
C ILE A 58 1.67 -18.49 1.42
N SER A 59 0.55 -18.45 0.70
CA SER A 59 -0.06 -19.63 0.07
C SER A 59 -0.52 -19.31 -1.37
N ASP A 60 -1.81 -19.42 -1.69
CA ASP A 60 -2.42 -18.85 -2.89
C ASP A 60 -2.28 -17.33 -2.91
N ARG A 61 -2.45 -16.70 -1.74
CA ARG A 61 -2.30 -15.27 -1.46
C ARG A 61 -1.29 -14.99 -0.35
N VAL A 62 -0.92 -13.73 -0.17
CA VAL A 62 -0.15 -13.25 0.99
C VAL A 62 -1.14 -12.83 2.06
N LEU A 63 -1.13 -13.52 3.19
CA LEU A 63 -1.99 -13.23 4.34
C LEU A 63 -1.25 -12.34 5.33
N LEU A 64 -1.90 -11.27 5.79
CA LEU A 64 -1.39 -10.40 6.84
C LEU A 64 -1.70 -10.95 8.23
N ARG A 65 -0.92 -10.47 9.21
CA ARG A 65 -1.02 -10.88 10.62
C ARG A 65 -2.19 -10.24 11.37
N ALA A 66 -2.67 -9.10 10.88
CA ALA A 66 -3.70 -8.29 11.51
C ALA A 66 -4.47 -7.54 10.41
N THR A 67 -5.60 -6.96 10.79
CA THR A 67 -6.43 -6.15 9.90
C THR A 67 -5.69 -4.89 9.45
N LEU A 68 -6.11 -4.29 8.33
CA LEU A 68 -5.54 -3.03 7.86
C LEU A 68 -5.72 -1.92 8.89
N GLN A 69 -6.90 -1.88 9.51
CA GLN A 69 -7.21 -0.97 10.61
C GLN A 69 -6.18 -1.12 11.74
N GLU A 70 -5.96 -2.32 12.26
CA GLU A 70 -5.00 -2.56 13.35
C GLU A 70 -3.55 -2.22 12.96
N MET A 71 -3.19 -2.46 11.70
CA MET A 71 -1.83 -2.21 11.22
C MET A 71 -1.53 -0.73 10.98
N PHE A 72 -2.53 0.04 10.54
CA PHE A 72 -2.36 1.44 10.18
C PHE A 72 -2.76 2.41 11.28
N THR A 73 -3.63 2.02 12.21
CA THR A 73 -4.03 2.89 13.32
C THR A 73 -2.83 3.40 14.10
N GLY A 74 -2.79 4.71 14.32
CA GLY A 74 -1.70 5.38 15.02
C GLY A 74 -0.49 5.74 14.16
N LEU A 75 -0.52 5.43 12.85
CA LEU A 75 0.54 5.83 11.92
C LEU A 75 0.29 7.22 11.33
N ASN A 76 1.37 7.90 10.99
CA ASN A 76 1.34 9.24 10.39
C ASN A 76 1.03 9.17 8.90
N VAL A 77 0.12 10.00 8.40
CA VAL A 77 -0.21 10.10 6.98
C VAL A 77 0.45 11.35 6.39
N ILE A 78 1.15 11.16 5.28
CA ILE A 78 1.77 12.22 4.49
C ILE A 78 1.11 12.23 3.11
N ASP A 79 0.66 13.40 2.65
CA ASP A 79 0.03 13.55 1.34
C ASP A 79 1.05 13.56 0.18
N SER A 80 0.52 13.56 -1.05
CA SER A 80 1.28 13.67 -2.31
C SER A 80 2.23 14.89 -2.36
N ALA A 81 1.89 16.00 -1.70
CA ALA A 81 2.73 17.20 -1.59
C ALA A 81 3.88 17.04 -0.57
N GLY A 82 3.85 15.99 0.25
CA GLY A 82 4.82 15.76 1.32
C GLY A 82 4.46 16.45 2.63
N GLU A 83 3.21 16.88 2.78
CA GLU A 83 2.68 17.52 3.98
C GLU A 83 2.05 16.48 4.93
N PHE A 84 2.21 16.70 6.23
CA PHE A 84 1.59 15.86 7.25
C PHE A 84 0.09 16.14 7.31
N VAL A 85 -0.72 15.10 7.13
CA VAL A 85 -2.19 15.20 7.12
C VAL A 85 -2.77 14.88 8.49
N GLY A 86 -2.22 13.89 9.18
CA GLY A 86 -2.75 13.45 10.46
C GLY A 86 -2.33 12.03 10.85
N ILE A 87 -2.96 11.51 11.89
CA ILE A 87 -2.73 10.17 12.42
C ILE A 87 -3.92 9.29 12.08
N VAL A 88 -3.70 8.11 11.49
CA VAL A 88 -4.79 7.17 11.17
C VAL A 88 -5.54 6.78 12.45
N ARG A 89 -6.86 6.91 12.39
CA ARG A 89 -7.80 6.45 13.41
C ARG A 89 -8.67 5.29 12.93
N ASP A 90 -8.96 5.24 11.63
CA ASP A 90 -9.80 4.21 11.04
C ASP A 90 -9.48 4.01 9.55
N THR A 91 -9.94 2.89 8.99
CA THR A 91 -9.89 2.57 7.55
C THR A 91 -11.28 2.48 6.97
N ILE A 92 -11.43 2.89 5.71
CA ILE A 92 -12.67 2.80 4.95
C ILE A 92 -12.43 1.87 3.75
N GLU A 93 -13.29 0.89 3.65
CA GLU A 93 -13.20 -0.18 2.65
C GLU A 93 -14.43 -0.12 1.74
N THR A 94 -14.20 -0.33 0.45
CA THR A 94 -15.24 -0.43 -0.58
C THR A 94 -15.02 -1.70 -1.38
N GLU A 95 -16.05 -2.54 -1.50
CA GLU A 95 -15.99 -3.82 -2.24
C GLU A 95 -14.86 -4.77 -1.76
N ASP A 96 -14.65 -4.84 -0.44
CA ASP A 96 -13.58 -5.63 0.19
C ASP A 96 -12.15 -5.17 -0.23
N THR A 97 -12.01 -3.94 -0.70
CA THR A 97 -10.74 -3.29 -1.04
C THR A 97 -10.56 -2.02 -0.21
N LEU A 98 -9.34 -1.74 0.24
CA LEU A 98 -9.02 -0.49 0.93
C LEU A 98 -9.20 0.70 -0.01
N ASP A 99 -10.03 1.67 0.37
CA ASP A 99 -10.38 2.83 -0.47
C ASP A 99 -9.88 4.16 0.12
N SER A 100 -10.11 4.36 1.41
CA SER A 100 -9.80 5.61 2.11
C SER A 100 -9.49 5.38 3.58
N MET A 101 -9.03 6.43 4.26
CA MET A 101 -8.66 6.38 5.69
C MET A 101 -9.26 7.56 6.44
N VAL A 102 -9.59 7.33 7.70
CA VAL A 102 -9.95 8.40 8.63
C VAL A 102 -8.72 8.75 9.43
N VAL A 103 -8.30 10.01 9.37
CA VAL A 103 -7.15 10.55 10.10
C VAL A 103 -7.59 11.63 11.08
N GLU A 104 -6.90 11.73 12.20
CA GLU A 104 -7.01 12.85 13.14
C GLU A 104 -5.88 13.83 12.87
N ASP A 105 -6.21 15.06 12.51
CA ASP A 105 -5.22 16.11 12.20
C ASP A 105 -4.62 16.74 13.47
N GLU A 106 -3.76 17.76 13.29
CA GLU A 106 -3.12 18.47 14.41
C GLU A 106 -4.11 19.25 15.30
N GLU A 107 -5.29 19.60 14.78
CA GLU A 107 -6.35 20.29 15.51
C GLU A 107 -7.29 19.32 16.24
N GLY A 108 -7.13 18.02 16.01
CA GLY A 108 -7.98 16.96 16.54
C GLY A 108 -9.26 16.76 15.72
N GLU A 109 -9.31 17.28 14.50
CA GLU A 109 -10.42 17.07 13.59
C GLU A 109 -10.25 15.75 12.83
N MET A 110 -11.38 15.06 12.61
CA MET A 110 -11.41 13.80 11.88
C MET A 110 -11.61 14.10 10.39
N VAL A 111 -10.62 13.76 9.57
CA VAL A 111 -10.58 14.00 8.13
C VAL A 111 -10.55 12.67 7.39
N VAL A 112 -11.26 12.58 6.27
CA VAL A 112 -11.20 11.41 5.38
C VAL A 112 -10.22 11.71 4.26
N VAL A 113 -9.27 10.80 4.04
CA VAL A 113 -8.22 10.93 3.02
C VAL A 113 -8.31 9.74 2.09
N VAL A 114 -8.39 10.01 0.78
CA VAL A 114 -8.42 8.97 -0.26
C VAL A 114 -7.00 8.47 -0.50
N LEU A 115 -6.82 7.17 -0.73
CA LEU A 115 -5.49 6.59 -0.94
C LEU A 115 -4.68 7.24 -2.07
N GLU A 116 -5.37 7.76 -3.10
CA GLU A 116 -4.74 8.44 -4.25
C GLU A 116 -4.02 9.74 -3.87
N ASP A 117 -4.44 10.38 -2.76
CA ASP A 117 -3.85 11.61 -2.26
C ASP A 117 -2.73 11.36 -1.26
N ILE A 118 -2.52 10.12 -0.82
CA ILE A 118 -1.52 9.75 0.17
C ILE A 118 -0.22 9.37 -0.52
N LYS A 119 0.89 9.94 -0.05
CA LYS A 119 2.25 9.57 -0.47
C LYS A 119 2.88 8.54 0.44
N SER A 120 2.61 8.60 1.74
CA SER A 120 3.14 7.61 2.67
C SER A 120 2.35 7.55 3.96
N ILE A 121 2.33 6.37 4.58
CA ILE A 121 1.80 6.13 5.94
C ILE A 121 2.99 5.67 6.81
N ASP A 122 3.62 6.62 7.47
CA ASP A 122 4.87 6.45 8.22
C ASP A 122 6.03 5.89 7.35
N GLU A 123 7.10 5.41 7.97
CA GLU A 123 8.29 4.85 7.28
C GLU A 123 8.04 3.48 6.61
N PHE A 124 6.86 2.89 6.78
CA PHE A 124 6.56 1.51 6.41
C PHE A 124 5.62 1.34 5.22
N VAL A 125 5.02 2.44 4.75
CA VAL A 125 4.07 2.51 3.63
C VAL A 125 4.46 3.69 2.77
N GLU A 126 5.13 3.45 1.65
CA GLU A 126 5.29 4.44 0.58
C GLU A 126 4.19 4.13 -0.44
N LEU A 127 3.34 5.10 -0.74
CA LEU A 127 2.33 5.10 -1.79
C LEU A 127 2.89 5.90 -2.98
N ASP A 128 3.45 5.20 -3.95
CA ASP A 128 3.87 5.81 -5.23
C ASP A 128 2.66 5.80 -6.16
N VAL A 129 1.84 6.84 -6.11
CA VAL A 129 0.90 7.17 -7.18
C VAL A 129 1.75 7.79 -8.27
N THR A 130 1.99 7.08 -9.37
CA THR A 130 2.62 7.68 -10.54
C THR A 130 1.69 8.74 -11.09
N GLY A 131 1.81 9.96 -10.57
CA GLY A 131 1.17 11.14 -11.12
C GLY A 131 1.71 11.35 -12.51
N GLU A 132 0.97 10.90 -13.52
CA GLU A 132 1.05 11.58 -14.81
C GLU A 132 0.60 13.02 -14.56
N GLU A 133 1.55 13.94 -14.61
CA GLU A 133 1.35 15.39 -14.63
C GLU A 133 0.14 15.77 -15.50
N LEU A 134 -1.01 16.02 -14.88
CA LEU A 134 -2.12 16.77 -15.49
C LEU A 134 -2.25 18.15 -14.85
N TYR A 135 -1.12 18.85 -14.75
CA TYR A 135 -1.10 20.31 -14.78
C TYR A 135 -0.20 20.79 -15.90
N GLN A 136 -0.63 20.55 -17.15
CA GLN A 136 -0.21 21.43 -18.23
C GLN A 136 -0.81 22.81 -17.99
N SER A 137 0.05 23.69 -17.52
CA SER A 137 -0.09 25.14 -17.55
C SER A 137 -0.57 25.58 -18.94
N SER A 138 -1.85 25.92 -19.07
CA SER A 138 -2.30 26.78 -20.17
C SER A 138 -2.12 28.22 -19.70
N GLY A 139 -0.96 28.77 -20.05
CA GLY A 139 -0.63 30.18 -19.89
C GLY A 139 -1.63 31.09 -20.59
N GLY A 140 -1.63 32.35 -20.13
CA GLY A 140 -2.36 33.45 -20.75
C GLY A 140 -1.73 33.99 -22.03
#